data_AF-A0A3C1NZW0-F1
#
_entry.id   AF-A0A3C1NZW0-F1
#
_cell.length_a   1.000
_cell.length_b   1.000
_cell.length_c   1.000
_cell.angle_alpha   90.00
_cell.angle_beta   90.00
_cell.angle_gamma   90.00
#
_symmetry.space_group_name_H-M   'P 1'
#
loop_
_entity.id
_entity.type
_entity.pdbx_description
1 polymer ?
#
loop_
_entity_poly.entity_id
_entity_poly.type
_entity_poly.pdbx_seq_one_letter_code
_entity_poly.pdbx_strand_id
1 'polypeptide(L)' 'FYPDMPKDYQVSQYDEPLCFDGYLDVTVQTDDGPRQFRVEIERVHMEEDTGK' A
#
# COMPACT_ATOMS: atom_id res chain seq x y z
N PHE A 1 -14.44 -15.76 12.05
CA PHE A 1 -13.60 -16.51 13.00
C PHE A 1 -12.42 -17.15 12.30
N TYR A 2 -11.23 -16.68 12.66
CA TYR A 2 -9.97 -17.27 12.23
C TYR A 2 -9.05 -17.48 13.46
N PRO A 3 -8.29 -18.60 13.54
CA PRO A 3 -7.53 -18.94 14.75
C PRO A 3 -6.45 -17.93 15.15
N ASP A 4 -5.95 -17.17 14.18
CA ASP A 4 -4.92 -16.14 14.34
C ASP A 4 -5.49 -14.74 14.62
N MET A 5 -6.82 -14.59 14.64
CA MET A 5 -7.51 -13.32 14.83
C MET A 5 -8.48 -13.42 16.01
N PRO A 6 -7.99 -13.41 17.26
CA PRO A 6 -8.79 -13.68 18.47
C PRO A 6 -9.88 -12.63 18.74
N LYS A 7 -9.74 -11.42 18.18
CA LYS A 7 -10.73 -10.35 18.28
C LYS A 7 -11.91 -10.57 17.32
N ASP A 8 -11.79 -11.47 16.34
CA ASP A 8 -12.72 -11.68 15.22
C ASP A 8 -13.00 -10.44 14.35
N TYR A 9 -12.16 -9.41 14.50
CA TYR A 9 -12.05 -8.25 13.62
C TYR A 9 -10.60 -7.74 13.65
N GLN A 10 -10.20 -7.07 12.58
CA GLN A 10 -8.90 -6.41 12.45
C GLN A 10 -9.13 -4.91 12.40
N VAL A 11 -8.33 -4.15 13.15
CA VAL A 11 -8.36 -2.69 13.08
C VAL A 11 -7.51 -2.25 11.88
N SER A 12 -8.13 -1.55 10.94
CA SER A 12 -7.50 -0.97 9.75
C SER A 12 -8.16 0.37 9.42
N GLN A 13 -7.41 1.29 8.82
CA GLN A 13 -7.99 2.54 8.31
C GLN A 13 -8.68 2.26 6.97
N TYR A 14 -9.94 1.84 7.03
CA TYR A 14 -10.72 1.48 5.86
C TYR A 14 -11.23 2.72 5.11
N ASP A 15 -12.00 3.60 5.78
CA ASP A 15 -12.64 4.76 5.16
C ASP A 15 -11.75 6.01 5.09
N GLU A 16 -10.90 6.24 6.11
CA GLU A 16 -10.02 7.42 6.21
C GLU A 16 -8.54 7.00 6.17
N PRO A 17 -7.95 6.78 4.97
CA PRO A 17 -6.55 6.41 4.85
C PRO A 17 -5.63 7.54 5.31
N LEU A 18 -4.42 7.19 5.75
CA LEU A 18 -3.44 8.16 6.24
C LEU A 18 -2.98 9.12 5.14
N CYS A 19 -2.77 8.60 3.93
CA CYS A 19 -2.41 9.38 2.73
C CYS A 19 -3.13 8.84 1.50
N PHE A 20 -3.40 9.72 0.53
CA PHE A 20 -3.93 9.38 -0.80
C PHE A 20 -3.33 10.34 -1.85
N ASP A 21 -3.56 10.07 -3.14
CA ASP A 21 -3.04 10.84 -4.28
C ASP A 21 -1.49 10.97 -4.32
N GLY A 22 -0.79 9.92 -3.89
CA GLY A 22 0.66 9.86 -3.93
C GLY A 22 1.20 9.37 -5.28
N TYR A 23 2.50 9.50 -5.48
CA TYR A 23 3.19 8.86 -6.61
C TYR A 23 4.67 8.64 -6.32
N LEU A 24 5.29 7.73 -7.07
CA LEU A 24 6.72 7.50 -7.12
C LEU A 24 7.20 7.56 -8.57
N ASP A 25 8.14 8.47 -8.86
CA ASP A 25 8.81 8.51 -10.15
C ASP A 25 9.99 7.52 -10.14
N VAL A 26 9.97 6.56 -11.07
CA VAL A 26 11.02 5.56 -11.24
C VAL A 26 11.74 5.73 -12.57
N THR A 27 13.06 5.60 -12.55
CA THR A 27 13.87 5.60 -13.78
C THR A 27 14.10 4.17 -14.23
N VAL A 28 13.65 3.85 -15.45
CA VAL A 28 13.79 2.51 -16.06
C VAL A 28 14.70 2.62 -17.29
N GLN A 29 15.65 1.69 -17.40
CA GLN A 29 16.46 1.58 -18.61
C GLN A 29 15.62 0.93 -19.71
N THR A 30 15.54 1.58 -20.87
CA THR A 30 14.86 1.09 -22.07
C THR A 30 15.85 1.02 -23.24
N ASP A 31 15.46 0.39 -24.34
CA ASP A 31 16.31 0.33 -25.55
C ASP A 31 16.63 1.72 -26.12
N ASP A 32 15.78 2.72 -25.86
CA ASP A 32 15.96 4.12 -26.24
C ASP A 32 16.71 4.95 -25.17
N GLY A 33 17.19 4.32 -24.10
CA GLY A 33 17.88 4.93 -22.95
C GLY A 33 17.04 5.03 -21.67
N PRO A 34 17.54 5.72 -20.62
CA PRO A 34 16.82 5.89 -19.37
C PRO A 34 15.55 6.72 -19.55
N ARG A 35 14.40 6.20 -19.10
CA ARG A 35 13.11 6.89 -19.13
C ARG A 35 12.50 6.96 -17.74
N GLN A 36 11.82 8.05 -17.44
CA GLN A 36 11.05 8.18 -16.20
C GLN A 36 9.61 7.69 -16.39
N PHE A 37 9.13 6.95 -15.40
CA PHE A 37 7.76 6.47 -15.31
C PHE A 37 7.19 6.86 -13.96
N ARG A 38 5.96 7.38 -13.96
CA ARG A 38 5.23 7.68 -12.73
C ARG A 38 4.38 6.50 -12.33
N VAL A 39 4.55 6.02 -11.10
CA VAL A 39 3.70 5.01 -10.46
C VAL A 39 2.83 5.70 -9.44
N GLU A 40 1.52 5.68 -9.64
CA GLU A 40 0.56 6.28 -8.71
C GLU A 40 0.39 5.39 -7.48
N ILE A 41 0.21 6.02 -6.32
CA ILE A 41 -0.09 5.37 -5.04
C ILE A 41 -1.51 5.76 -4.68
N GLU A 42 -2.43 4.79 -4.78
CA GLU A 42 -3.84 5.00 -4.50
C GLU A 42 -4.08 5.48 -3.07
N ARG A 43 -3.53 4.76 -2.08
CA ARG A 43 -3.60 5.13 -0.66
C ARG A 43 -2.53 4.44 0.19
N VAL A 44 -2.24 5.04 1.34
CA VAL A 44 -1.45 4.46 2.42
C VAL A 44 -2.31 4.40 3.67
N HIS A 45 -2.37 3.23 4.30
CA HIS A 45 -3.09 3.01 5.55
C HIS A 45 -2.26 2.17 6.52
N MET A 46 -2.58 2.30 7.81
CA MET A 46 -2.05 1.43 8.86
C MET A 46 -3.08 0.36 9.24
N GLU A 47 -2.59 -0.84 9.54
CA GLU A 47 -3.40 -1.96 10.03
C GLU A 47 -2.64 -2.81 11.05
N GLU A 48 -3.39 -3.48 11.93
CA GLU A 48 -2.84 -4.48 12.85
C GLU A 48 -2.50 -5.76 12.09
N ASP A 49 -1.32 -6.35 12.33
CA ASP A 49 -0.98 -7.68 11.80
C ASP A 49 -1.80 -8.77 12.52
N THR A 50 -2.07 -9.87 11.82
CA THR A 50 -2.70 -11.03 12.44
C THR A 50 -1.70 -11.84 13.25
N GLY A 51 -2.18 -12.73 14.13
CA GLY A 51 -1.34 -13.73 14.76
C GLY A 51 -0.67 -14.65 13.73
N LYS A 52 0.33 -15.41 14.18
CA LYS A 52 0.92 -16.52 13.41
C LYS A 52 0.42 -17.85 13.95
#